data_AF-X1BEW0-F1
#
_entry.id   AF-X1BEW0-F1
#
_cell.length_a   1.000
_cell.length_b   1.000
_cell.length_c   1.000
_cell.angle_alpha   90.00
_cell.angle_beta   90.00
_cell.angle_gamma   90.00
#
_symmetry.space_group_name_H-M   'P 1'
#
loop_
_entity.id
_entity.type
_entity.pdbx_description
1 polymer ?
#
loop_
_entity_poly.entity_id
_entity_poly.type
_entity_poly.pdbx_seq_one_letter_code
_entity_poly.pdbx_strand_id
1 'polypeptide(L)'
;MGELLLKQDNLPEAVSKFEVIAKTYHARGEEQHSVKILQRLIKAAPMDLSARIQLISLLEEMGNIDQAVEEKINLAGVYYNLADISRAREVYLDAYKIAQNSGASSDLQVKILYHLADVELQ
;
A
#
# COMPACT_ATOMS: atom_id res chain seq x y z
N MET A 1 14.35 -4.88 17.99
CA MET A 1 13.29 -5.78 18.50
C MET A 1 12.30 -6.27 17.43
N GLY A 2 11.88 -5.48 16.43
CA GLY A 2 10.93 -5.95 15.40
C GLY A 2 11.44 -7.13 14.54
N GLU A 3 12.76 -7.20 14.30
CA GLU A 3 13.37 -8.27 13.49
C GLU A 3 13.34 -9.66 14.16
N LEU A 4 13.23 -9.70 15.49
CA LEU A 4 13.19 -10.96 16.24
C LEU A 4 11.79 -11.61 16.22
N LEU A 5 10.74 -10.80 16.09
CA LEU A 5 9.34 -11.25 16.14
C LEU A 5 8.85 -11.85 14.83
N LEU A 6 9.40 -11.41 13.70
CA LEU A 6 9.14 -12.05 12.40
C LEU A 6 9.62 -13.52 12.34
N LYS A 7 10.57 -13.88 13.21
CA LYS A 7 11.06 -15.27 13.36
C LYS A 7 10.29 -16.10 14.38
N GLN A 8 9.43 -15.50 15.20
CA GLN A 8 8.79 -16.16 16.35
C GLN A 8 7.27 -16.18 16.21
N ASP A 9 6.72 -16.73 15.12
CA ASP A 9 5.32 -17.19 14.98
C ASP A 9 4.17 -16.31 15.54
N ASN A 10 4.43 -15.03 15.84
CA ASN A 10 3.52 -14.10 16.50
C ASN A 10 3.41 -12.83 15.65
N LEU A 11 3.01 -13.06 14.39
CA LEU A 11 2.66 -12.05 13.39
C LEU A 11 1.80 -10.91 13.97
N PRO A 12 0.76 -11.16 14.79
CA PRO A 12 -0.06 -10.10 15.36
C PRO A 12 0.71 -9.14 16.29
N GLU A 13 1.61 -9.65 17.12
CA GLU A 13 2.42 -8.81 18.01
C GLU A 13 3.49 -8.01 17.24
N ALA A 14 4.04 -8.61 16.18
CA ALA A 14 4.96 -7.92 15.28
C ALA A 14 4.26 -6.75 14.58
N VAL A 15 3.06 -6.97 14.03
CA VAL A 15 2.23 -5.94 13.38
C VAL A 15 1.99 -4.77 14.32
N SER A 16 1.49 -5.03 15.53
CA SER A 16 1.20 -3.97 16.51
C SER A 16 2.43 -3.13 16.85
N LYS A 17 3.60 -3.77 17.03
CA LYS A 17 4.85 -3.03 17.31
C LYS A 17 5.32 -2.22 16.10
N PHE A 18 5.20 -2.76 14.89
CA PHE A 18 5.58 -2.03 13.68
C PHE A 18 4.66 -0.83 13.41
N GLU A 19 3.36 -0.93 13.68
CA GLU A 19 2.44 0.21 13.59
C GLU A 19 2.82 1.34 14.57
N VAL A 20 3.14 1.00 15.82
CA VAL A 20 3.59 2.01 16.81
C VAL A 20 4.89 2.68 16.37
N ILE A 21 5.83 1.91 15.82
CA ILE A 21 7.11 2.42 15.31
C ILE A 21 6.88 3.36 14.11
N ALA A 22 6.04 2.96 13.14
CA ALA A 22 5.71 3.77 11.99
C ALA A 22 5.08 5.12 12.40
N LYS A 23 4.10 5.09 13.31
CA LYS A 23 3.48 6.31 13.87
C LYS A 23 4.49 7.20 14.59
N THR A 24 5.43 6.60 15.33
CA THR A 24 6.46 7.35 16.04
C THR A 24 7.43 8.03 15.08
N TYR A 25 7.86 7.34 14.02
CA TYR A 25 8.74 7.93 13.00
C TYR A 25 8.04 9.06 12.23
N HIS A 26 6.77 8.85 11.86
CA HIS A 26 5.97 9.89 11.21
C HIS A 26 5.82 11.13 12.12
N ALA A 27 5.50 10.96 13.41
CA ALA A 27 5.40 12.07 14.36
C ALA A 27 6.73 12.83 14.58
N ARG A 28 7.87 12.23 14.23
CA ARG A 28 9.21 12.84 14.29
C ARG A 28 9.65 13.49 12.97
N GLY A 29 8.83 13.41 11.92
CA GLY A 29 9.21 13.84 10.56
C GLY A 29 10.20 12.90 9.88
N GLU A 30 10.40 11.69 10.40
CA GLU A 30 11.31 10.68 9.85
C GLU A 30 10.57 9.78 8.84
N GLU A 31 9.93 10.39 7.85
CA GLU A 31 9.01 9.73 6.91
C GLU A 31 9.66 8.57 6.15
N GLN A 32 10.92 8.74 5.72
CA GLN A 32 11.71 7.69 5.04
C GLN A 32 11.94 6.44 5.92
N HIS A 33 12.06 6.59 7.24
CA HIS A 33 12.19 5.45 8.15
C HIS A 33 10.84 4.73 8.31
N SER A 34 9.75 5.48 8.41
CA SER A 34 8.40 4.93 8.46
C SER A 34 8.07 4.11 7.21
N VAL A 35 8.38 4.62 6.01
CA VAL A 35 8.23 3.90 4.73
C VAL A 35 8.95 2.54 4.78
N LYS A 36 10.22 2.52 5.19
CA LYS A 36 11.01 1.27 5.26
C LYS A 36 10.41 0.26 6.23
N ILE A 37 9.88 0.72 7.37
CA ILE A 37 9.24 -0.15 8.36
C ILE A 37 7.94 -0.74 7.80
N LEU A 38 7.09 0.08 7.17
CA LEU A 38 5.83 -0.38 6.58
C LEU A 38 6.06 -1.37 5.42
N GLN A 39 7.05 -1.12 4.55
CA GLN A 39 7.42 -2.06 3.49
C GLN A 39 7.87 -3.42 4.04
N ARG A 40 8.58 -3.44 5.16
CA ARG A 40 8.97 -4.69 5.83
C ARG A 40 7.78 -5.41 6.44
N LEU A 41 6.85 -4.67 7.03
CA LEU A 41 5.61 -5.22 7.57
C LEU A 41 4.78 -5.87 6.46
N ILE A 42 4.60 -5.20 5.33
CA ILE A 42 3.86 -5.73 4.18
C ILE A 42 4.52 -7.00 3.62
N LYS A 43 5.85 -7.07 3.57
CA LYS A 43 6.56 -8.30 3.16
C LYS A 43 6.30 -9.47 4.10
N ALA A 44 6.14 -9.20 5.39
CA ALA A 44 5.86 -10.22 6.39
C ALA A 44 4.38 -10.61 6.45
N ALA A 45 3.48 -9.65 6.26
CA ALA A 45 2.04 -9.81 6.31
C ALA A 45 1.40 -9.18 5.06
N PRO A 46 1.43 -9.84 3.88
CA PRO A 46 0.94 -9.26 2.63
C PRO A 46 -0.54 -8.91 2.62
N MET A 47 -1.32 -9.58 3.48
CA MET A 47 -2.76 -9.40 3.66
C MET A 47 -3.12 -8.33 4.70
N ASP A 48 -2.13 -7.72 5.36
CA ASP A 48 -2.36 -6.59 6.26
C ASP A 48 -2.65 -5.33 5.44
N LEU A 49 -3.95 -5.07 5.24
CA LEU A 49 -4.43 -3.90 4.52
C LEU A 49 -4.14 -2.59 5.26
N SER A 50 -4.07 -2.61 6.60
CA SER A 50 -3.79 -1.42 7.42
C SER A 50 -2.39 -0.89 7.11
N ALA A 51 -1.39 -1.78 7.12
CA ALA A 51 -0.01 -1.44 6.81
C ALA A 51 0.14 -0.84 5.40
N ARG A 52 -0.56 -1.40 4.42
CA ARG A 52 -0.54 -0.91 3.04
C ARG A 52 -1.21 0.45 2.89
N ILE A 53 -2.36 0.67 3.52
CA ILE A 53 -3.06 1.96 3.51
C ILE A 53 -2.20 3.05 4.16
N GLN A 54 -1.55 2.75 5.29
CA GLN A 54 -0.62 3.68 5.93
C GLN A 54 0.58 4.01 5.04
N LEU A 55 1.14 3.02 4.33
CA LEU A 55 2.23 3.24 3.39
C LEU A 55 1.81 4.15 2.22
N ILE A 56 0.62 3.93 1.66
CA ILE A 56 0.08 4.74 0.57
C ILE A 56 -0.05 6.20 1.02
N SER A 57 -0.70 6.46 2.16
CA SER A 57 -0.88 7.82 2.69
C SER A 57 0.46 8.55 2.85
N LEU A 58 1.45 7.86 3.41
CA LEU A 58 2.77 8.44 3.63
C LEU A 58 3.51 8.73 2.32
N LEU A 59 3.42 7.83 1.33
CA LEU A 59 4.03 8.06 0.01
C LEU A 59 3.38 9.24 -0.72
N GLU A 60 2.06 9.43 -0.59
CA GLU A 60 1.35 10.58 -1.13
C GLU A 60 1.79 11.89 -0.46
N GLU A 61 1.88 11.91 0.87
CA GLU A 61 2.35 13.07 1.65
C GLU A 61 3.78 13.48 1.28
N MET A 62 4.65 12.49 1.05
CA MET A 62 6.03 12.68 0.61
C MET A 62 6.17 13.11 -0.87
N GLY A 63 5.08 13.09 -1.64
CA GLY A 63 5.12 13.34 -3.09
C GLY A 63 5.73 12.20 -3.90
N ASN A 64 5.92 11.01 -3.32
CA ASN A 64 6.40 9.80 -4.00
C ASN A 64 5.25 9.11 -4.76
N ILE A 65 4.65 9.84 -5.69
CA ILE A 65 3.37 9.49 -6.33
C ILE A 65 3.44 8.15 -7.08
N ASP A 66 4.51 7.89 -7.84
CA ASP A 66 4.63 6.63 -8.60
C ASP A 66 4.57 5.41 -7.67
N GLN A 67 5.26 5.46 -6.53
CA GLN A 67 5.25 4.38 -5.54
C GLN A 67 3.88 4.26 -4.85
N ALA A 68 3.23 5.39 -4.54
CA ALA A 68 1.89 5.39 -3.95
C ALA A 68 0.87 4.73 -4.89
N VAL A 69 0.93 5.08 -6.18
CA VAL A 69 0.08 4.51 -7.22
C VAL A 69 0.33 3.00 -7.38
N GLU A 70 1.59 2.57 -7.38
CA GLU A 70 1.94 1.15 -7.42
C GLU A 70 1.38 0.38 -6.22
N GLU A 71 1.45 0.94 -5.02
CA GLU A 71 0.87 0.34 -3.82
C GLU A 71 -0.67 0.30 -3.85
N LYS A 72 -1.34 1.29 -4.45
CA LYS A 72 -2.80 1.23 -4.68
C LYS A 72 -3.19 0.14 -5.68
N ILE A 73 -2.42 -0.03 -6.76
CA ILE A 73 -2.63 -1.14 -7.71
C ILE A 73 -2.55 -2.49 -6.97
N ASN A 74 -1.55 -2.65 -6.10
CA ASN A 74 -1.40 -3.85 -5.28
C ASN A 74 -2.57 -4.02 -4.30
N LEU A 75 -3.02 -2.94 -3.65
CA LEU A 75 -4.16 -2.96 -2.74
C LEU A 75 -5.45 -3.40 -3.45
N ALA A 76 -5.72 -2.83 -4.63
CA ALA A 76 -6.85 -3.22 -5.46
C ALA A 76 -6.76 -4.70 -5.88
N GLY A 77 -5.57 -5.18 -6.23
CA GLY A 77 -5.33 -6.60 -6.52
C GLY A 77 -5.62 -7.52 -5.34
N VAL A 78 -5.35 -7.08 -4.10
CA VAL A 78 -5.73 -7.85 -2.90
C VAL A 78 -7.26 -7.90 -2.76
N TYR A 79 -7.97 -6.78 -2.94
CA TYR A 79 -9.44 -6.79 -2.92
C TYR A 79 -10.04 -7.67 -4.01
N TYR A 80 -9.45 -7.65 -5.20
CA TYR A 80 -9.85 -8.52 -6.31
C TYR A 80 -9.71 -9.99 -5.95
N ASN A 81 -8.57 -10.40 -5.39
CA ASN A 81 -8.32 -11.77 -4.94
C ASN A 81 -9.26 -12.21 -3.80
N LEU A 82 -9.79 -11.27 -3.02
CA LEU A 82 -10.79 -11.50 -1.99
C LEU A 82 -12.23 -11.55 -2.55
N ALA A 83 -12.39 -11.52 -3.88
CA ALA A 83 -13.65 -11.40 -4.59
C ALA A 83 -14.46 -10.13 -4.24
N ASP A 84 -13.80 -9.11 -3.69
CA ASP A 84 -14.41 -7.81 -3.45
C ASP A 84 -14.18 -6.89 -4.64
N ILE A 85 -14.89 -7.19 -5.72
CA ILE A 85 -14.76 -6.54 -7.02
C ILE A 85 -15.12 -5.05 -6.92
N SER A 86 -16.12 -4.71 -6.11
CA SER A 86 -16.54 -3.32 -5.87
C SER A 86 -15.41 -2.49 -5.26
N ARG A 87 -14.77 -2.96 -4.19
CA ARG A 87 -13.63 -2.25 -3.57
C ARG A 87 -12.41 -2.24 -4.48
N ALA A 88 -12.13 -3.33 -5.19
CA ALA A 88 -11.03 -3.37 -6.15
C ALA A 88 -11.18 -2.26 -7.21
N ARG A 89 -12.38 -2.14 -7.79
CA ARG A 89 -12.71 -1.11 -8.78
C ARG A 89 -12.52 0.30 -8.22
N GLU A 90 -13.04 0.57 -7.02
CA GLU A 90 -12.92 1.88 -6.38
C GLU A 90 -11.45 2.28 -6.19
N VAL A 91 -10.61 1.37 -5.69
CA VAL A 91 -9.19 1.63 -5.46
C VAL A 91 -8.44 1.81 -6.79
N TYR A 92 -8.76 1.06 -7.85
CA TYR A 92 -8.16 1.27 -9.17
C TYR A 92 -8.54 2.63 -9.76
N LEU A 93 -9.80 3.06 -9.63
CA LEU A 93 -10.24 4.39 -10.11
C LEU A 93 -9.54 5.52 -9.35
N ASP A 94 -9.39 5.37 -8.03
CA ASP A 94 -8.65 6.33 -7.21
C ASP A 94 -7.16 6.40 -7.61
N ALA A 95 -6.52 5.24 -7.82
CA ALA A 95 -5.15 5.17 -8.33
C ALA A 95 -5.00 5.87 -9.69
N TYR A 96 -5.95 5.65 -10.60
CA TYR A 96 -5.93 6.28 -11.93
C TYR A 96 -6.07 7.80 -11.84
N LYS A 97 -6.98 8.28 -10.99
CA LYS A 97 -7.19 9.72 -10.77
C LYS A 97 -5.93 10.40 -10.24
N ILE A 98 -5.25 9.77 -9.27
CA ILE A 98 -4.00 10.30 -8.72
C ILE A 98 -2.90 10.27 -9.78
N ALA A 99 -2.76 9.16 -10.51
CA ALA A 99 -1.77 9.04 -11.56
C ALA A 99 -1.92 10.11 -12.65
N GLN A 100 -3.17 10.41 -13.05
CA GLN A 100 -3.49 11.44 -14.04
C GLN A 100 -3.21 12.86 -13.52
N ASN A 101 -3.64 13.17 -12.30
CA ASN A 101 -3.55 14.53 -11.74
C ASN A 101 -2.13 14.91 -11.32
N SER A 102 -1.36 13.95 -10.84
CA SER A 102 -0.05 14.18 -10.25
C SER A 102 1.11 13.91 -11.22
N GLY A 103 0.81 13.59 -12.48
CA GLY A 103 1.81 13.35 -13.53
C GLY A 103 2.62 12.07 -13.33
N ALA A 104 2.03 11.04 -12.70
CA ALA A 104 2.67 9.73 -12.56
C ALA A 104 2.97 9.12 -13.95
N SER A 105 3.92 8.19 -13.99
CA SER A 105 4.39 7.60 -15.24
C SER A 105 3.22 7.03 -16.09
N SER A 106 3.34 7.17 -17.42
CA SER A 106 2.34 6.66 -18.36
C SER A 106 2.19 5.14 -18.27
N ASP A 107 3.25 4.42 -17.91
CA ASP A 107 3.23 2.96 -17.73
C ASP A 107 2.28 2.55 -16.60
N LEU A 108 2.27 3.29 -15.48
CA LEU A 108 1.34 3.03 -14.38
C LEU A 108 -0.10 3.31 -14.78
N GLN A 109 -0.37 4.39 -15.53
CA GLN A 109 -1.70 4.69 -16.04
C GLN A 109 -2.23 3.55 -16.92
N VAL A 110 -1.40 3.06 -17.85
CA VAL A 110 -1.74 1.93 -18.71
C VAL A 110 -1.99 0.66 -17.89
N LYS A 111 -1.14 0.36 -16.90
CA LYS A 111 -1.32 -0.79 -16.01
C LYS A 111 -2.66 -0.75 -15.26
N ILE A 112 -3.06 0.42 -14.76
CA ILE A 112 -4.35 0.58 -14.06
C ILE A 112 -5.53 0.34 -15.00
N LEU A 113 -5.46 0.86 -16.24
CA LEU A 113 -6.52 0.67 -17.23
C LEU A 113 -6.71 -0.81 -17.60
N TYR A 114 -5.63 -1.58 -17.73
CA TYR A 114 -5.72 -3.03 -17.93
C TYR A 114 -6.47 -3.72 -16.79
N HIS A 115 -6.11 -3.43 -15.54
CA HIS A 115 -6.79 -4.01 -14.39
C HIS A 115 -8.26 -3.59 -14.27
N LEU A 116 -8.59 -2.33 -14.60
CA LEU A 116 -9.98 -1.88 -14.64
C LEU A 116 -10.79 -2.63 -15.69
N ALA A 117 -10.23 -2.85 -16.88
CA ALA A 117 -10.89 -3.63 -17.92
C ALA A 117 -11.14 -5.07 -17.45
N ASP A 118 -10.15 -5.72 -16.83
CA ASP A 118 -10.30 -7.08 -16.29
C ASP A 118 -11.41 -7.17 -15.22
N VAL A 119 -11.49 -6.16 -14.35
CA VAL A 119 -12.51 -6.04 -13.31
C VAL A 119 -13.92 -5.87 -13.88
N GLU A 120 -14.06 -5.14 -14.99
CA GLU A 120 -15.35 -4.88 -15.65
C GLU A 120 -15.86 -6.04 -16.51
N LEU A 121 -14.99 -6.98 -16.86
CA LEU A 121 -15.32 -8.16 -17.68
C LEU A 121 -15.79 -9.38 -16.86
N GLN A 122 -15.72 -9.33 -15.53
CA GLN A 122 -16.19 -10.39 -14.62
C GLN A 122 -17.64 -10.18 -14.18
#